data_AF-A0A3Q2QMU8-F1
#
_entry.id   AF-A0A3Q2QMU8-F1
#
_cell.length_a   1.000
_cell.length_b   1.000
_cell.length_c   1.000
_cell.angle_alpha   90.00
_cell.angle_beta   90.00
_cell.angle_gamma   90.00
#
_symmetry.space_group_name_H-M   'P 1'
#
loop_
_entity.id
_entity.type
_entity.pdbx_description
1 polymer ?
#
loop_
_entity_poly.entity_id
_entity_poly.type
_entity_poly.pdbx_seq_one_letter_code
_entity_poly.pdbx_strand_id
1 'polypeptide(L)'
;MICSLFLTELFLLLSVRSWLAHGTTAPPTYEHTDPLTGTTVQCDRCPPGTFLRASCSSDTKSDCAPCPEGSFTELWNYIGHCLRCGICGRNQVVKKECSADSDRQCECKQGYFYRQDYDMCVRHSECPSGHGVLTRGTPEKDTVCQACSEGTFSDISSAQQSCKQHKSCSDAGLQLVLKGSTWHDSVCANCGERKDGAEYLKEIIPAFFNHHQMDVKRLRRIVHRLPSAGGKTPGETLELNFSELHARICNWVSSATAAQIQQLPDIVNKVGATSVGEKLQSKLHQVEKHLRESCRSKIVKNYTTSEVSGLTPGMQWLFLFFITFYILNI
;
A
#
# COMPACT_ATOMS: atom_id res chain seq x y z
N MET A 1 -10.63 -47.96 36.18
CA MET A 1 -10.39 -47.44 37.54
C MET A 1 -8.95 -46.94 37.73
N ILE A 2 -8.43 -46.09 36.83
CA ILE A 2 -7.10 -45.44 36.98
C ILE A 2 -7.16 -43.95 36.56
N CYS A 3 -8.37 -43.38 36.39
CA CYS A 3 -8.57 -41.99 35.95
C CYS A 3 -8.95 -41.03 37.09
N SER A 4 -9.05 -41.53 38.33
CA SER A 4 -9.58 -40.80 39.49
C SER A 4 -8.55 -40.53 40.61
N LEU A 5 -7.28 -40.91 40.42
CA LEU A 5 -6.22 -40.74 41.44
C LEU A 5 -5.15 -39.70 41.06
N PHE A 6 -5.14 -39.17 39.83
CA PHE A 6 -4.19 -38.11 39.43
C PHE A 6 -4.77 -36.69 39.51
N LEU A 7 -6.09 -36.55 39.73
CA LEU A 7 -6.76 -35.26 39.89
C LEU A 7 -6.71 -34.72 41.33
N THR A 8 -6.44 -35.55 42.33
CA THR A 8 -6.37 -35.15 43.75
C THR A 8 -4.98 -34.70 44.20
N GLU A 9 -3.91 -35.17 43.55
CA GLU A 9 -2.52 -34.76 43.85
C GLU A 9 -2.16 -33.39 43.24
N LEU A 10 -2.79 -32.99 42.12
CA LEU A 10 -2.56 -31.66 41.53
C LEU A 10 -3.31 -30.55 42.30
N PHE A 11 -4.41 -30.87 42.99
CA PHE A 11 -5.18 -29.91 43.78
C PHE A 11 -4.59 -29.66 45.19
N LEU A 12 -3.81 -30.59 45.75
CA LEU A 12 -3.12 -30.38 47.03
C LEU A 12 -1.80 -29.61 46.89
N LEU A 13 -1.21 -29.55 45.68
CA LEU A 13 -0.08 -28.65 45.40
C LEU A 13 -0.50 -27.24 44.97
N LEU A 14 -1.78 -27.03 44.63
CA LEU A 14 -2.37 -25.72 44.33
C LEU A 14 -3.02 -25.03 45.53
N SER A 15 -3.13 -25.69 46.69
CA SER A 15 -3.65 -25.08 47.93
C SER A 15 -2.58 -24.64 48.94
N VAL A 16 -1.30 -24.84 48.65
CA VAL A 16 -0.17 -24.35 49.50
C VAL A 16 0.68 -23.25 48.81
N ARG A 17 0.25 -22.74 47.64
CA ARG A 17 0.87 -21.55 47.00
C ARG A 17 0.02 -20.29 47.06
N SER A 18 -0.83 -20.17 48.08
CA SER A 18 -1.66 -18.97 48.29
C SER A 18 -1.21 -18.11 49.47
N TRP A 19 0.02 -18.29 49.97
CA TRP A 19 0.53 -17.57 51.15
C TRP A 19 1.99 -17.11 50.98
N LEU A 20 2.42 -16.65 49.80
CA LEU A 20 3.69 -15.91 49.64
C LEU A 20 3.64 -14.89 48.49
N ALA A 21 2.61 -14.03 48.46
CA ALA A 21 2.58 -12.87 47.55
C ALA A 21 2.07 -11.59 48.22
N HIS A 22 2.25 -11.47 49.54
CA HIS A 22 2.28 -10.18 50.23
C HIS A 22 3.60 -10.11 50.99
N GLY A 23 4.71 -10.17 50.24
CA GLY A 23 5.96 -9.67 50.77
C GLY A 23 5.77 -8.17 50.94
N THR A 24 5.53 -7.71 52.17
CA THR A 24 5.64 -6.30 52.54
C THR A 24 7.11 -5.93 52.38
N THR A 25 7.54 -5.67 51.14
CA THR A 25 8.79 -4.98 50.88
C THR A 25 8.65 -3.62 51.53
N ALA A 26 9.48 -3.35 52.55
CA ALA A 26 9.53 -2.04 53.18
C ALA A 26 9.69 -0.96 52.10
N PRO A 27 9.00 0.19 52.21
CA PRO A 27 9.13 1.27 51.24
C PRO A 27 10.60 1.71 51.14
N PRO A 28 11.12 1.96 49.93
CA PRO A 28 12.47 2.48 49.77
C PRO A 28 12.58 3.85 50.46
N THR A 29 13.74 4.16 51.03
CA THR A 29 13.95 5.39 51.83
C THR A 29 14.84 6.42 51.12
N TYR A 30 14.92 7.63 51.68
CA TYR A 30 15.86 8.68 51.30
C TYR A 30 16.29 9.48 52.53
N GLU A 31 17.47 10.09 52.47
CA GLU A 31 17.98 10.97 53.52
C GLU A 31 17.39 12.38 53.40
N HIS A 32 16.90 12.90 54.53
CA HIS A 32 16.45 14.27 54.65
C HIS A 32 17.10 14.93 55.86
N THR A 33 17.72 16.09 55.65
CA THR A 33 18.21 16.93 56.74
C THR A 33 17.18 18.01 57.02
N ASP A 34 16.65 18.02 58.23
CA ASP A 34 15.69 19.02 58.68
C ASP A 34 16.39 20.41 58.67
N PRO A 35 15.89 21.37 57.88
CA PRO A 35 16.51 22.70 57.78
C PRO A 35 16.43 23.51 59.07
N LEU A 36 15.55 23.16 60.02
CA LEU A 36 15.42 23.87 61.30
C LEU A 36 16.36 23.33 62.37
N THR A 37 16.51 22.00 62.46
CA THR A 37 17.31 21.36 63.51
C THR A 37 18.71 20.91 63.05
N GLY A 38 18.92 20.81 61.73
CA GLY A 38 20.16 20.26 61.15
C GLY A 38 20.30 18.75 61.32
N THR A 39 19.28 18.06 61.84
CA THR A 39 19.31 16.61 62.08
C THR A 39 18.97 15.86 60.80
N THR A 40 19.74 14.83 60.47
CA THR A 40 19.46 13.95 59.33
C THR A 40 18.60 12.77 59.77
N VAL A 41 17.50 12.55 59.07
CA VAL A 41 16.55 11.45 59.27
C VAL A 41 16.37 10.63 57.99
N GLN A 42 16.02 9.35 58.15
CA GLN A 42 15.69 8.45 57.04
C GLN A 42 14.18 8.44 56.82
N CYS A 43 13.76 8.90 55.65
CA CYS A 43 12.36 9.07 55.29
C CYS A 43 11.91 8.01 54.28
N ASP A 44 10.68 7.52 54.41
CA ASP A 44 10.06 6.68 53.38
C ASP A 44 9.83 7.50 52.10
N ARG A 45 10.08 6.91 50.94
CA ARG A 45 9.71 7.51 49.65
C ARG A 45 8.21 7.39 49.41
N CYS A 46 7.69 8.27 48.59
CA CYS A 46 6.33 8.21 48.09
C CYS A 46 6.20 7.18 46.96
N PRO A 47 5.14 6.36 46.95
CA PRO A 47 4.92 5.36 45.90
C PRO A 47 4.62 6.01 44.53
N PRO A 48 4.73 5.25 43.42
CA PRO A 48 4.21 5.68 42.13
C PRO A 48 2.75 6.15 42.24
N GLY A 49 2.36 7.16 41.47
CA GLY A 49 1.04 7.78 41.62
C GLY A 49 0.99 8.97 42.57
N THR A 50 2.08 9.22 43.32
CA THR A 50 2.11 10.23 44.38
C THR A 50 3.40 11.05 44.35
N PHE A 51 3.37 12.20 45.03
CA PHE A 51 4.53 13.08 45.25
C PHE A 51 4.68 13.43 46.73
N LEU A 52 5.85 13.91 47.11
CA LEU A 52 6.14 14.33 48.49
C LEU A 52 5.56 15.72 48.74
N ARG A 53 4.48 15.80 49.51
CA ARG A 53 3.86 17.07 49.92
C ARG A 53 4.62 17.70 51.09
N ALA A 54 5.08 16.89 52.04
CA ALA A 54 5.95 17.32 53.13
C ALA A 54 6.93 16.22 53.52
N SER A 55 8.19 16.60 53.77
CA SER A 55 9.22 15.68 54.25
C SER A 55 8.90 15.11 55.62
N CYS A 56 9.47 13.95 55.92
CA CYS A 56 9.40 13.36 57.25
C CYS A 56 10.25 14.17 58.27
N SER A 57 9.97 13.97 59.55
CA SER A 57 10.79 14.44 60.67
C SER A 57 11.13 13.25 61.59
N SER A 58 11.74 13.50 62.75
CA SER A 58 11.95 12.46 63.78
C SER A 58 10.64 11.78 64.20
N ASP A 59 9.53 12.53 64.18
CA ASP A 59 8.26 12.11 64.78
C ASP A 59 7.12 11.96 63.75
N THR A 60 7.32 12.45 62.52
CA THR A 60 6.32 12.40 61.45
C THR A 60 6.83 11.64 60.25
N LYS A 61 5.99 10.79 59.65
CA LYS A 61 6.30 10.10 58.39
C LYS A 61 6.23 11.07 57.20
N SER A 62 6.81 10.67 56.07
CA SER A 62 6.66 11.37 54.79
C SER A 62 5.19 11.51 54.43
N ASP A 63 4.78 12.73 54.09
CA ASP A 63 3.41 13.01 53.68
C ASP A 63 3.33 12.99 52.16
N CYS A 64 2.69 11.94 51.63
CA CYS A 64 2.55 11.72 50.19
C CYS A 64 1.13 12.07 49.74
N ALA A 65 1.04 12.83 48.64
CA ALA A 65 -0.24 13.22 48.04
C ALA A 65 -0.36 12.65 46.63
N PRO A 66 -1.59 12.30 46.16
CA PRO A 66 -1.79 11.79 44.82
C PRO A 66 -1.44 12.85 43.76
N CYS A 67 -0.96 12.38 42.61
CA CYS A 67 -0.73 13.26 41.47
C CYS A 67 -2.05 13.87 40.97
N PRO A 68 -2.11 15.19 40.75
CA PRO A 68 -3.27 15.83 40.13
C PRO A 68 -3.43 15.39 38.66
N GLU A 69 -4.64 15.56 38.11
CA GLU A 69 -4.93 15.24 36.71
C GLU A 69 -3.94 15.92 35.76
N GLY A 70 -3.44 15.17 34.77
CA GLY A 70 -2.43 15.66 33.83
C GLY A 70 -0.99 15.61 34.37
N SER A 71 -0.75 14.90 35.48
CA SER A 71 0.60 14.62 35.99
C SER A 71 0.76 13.19 36.52
N PHE A 72 2.00 12.72 36.61
CA PHE A 72 2.33 11.35 37.01
C PHE A 72 3.68 11.23 37.73
N THR A 73 3.87 10.11 38.43
CA THR A 73 5.18 9.61 38.89
C THR A 73 5.22 8.09 38.75
N GLU A 74 6.13 7.57 37.91
CA GLU A 74 6.18 6.13 37.60
C GLU A 74 6.99 5.32 38.63
N LEU A 75 7.87 5.99 39.38
CA LEU A 75 8.78 5.34 40.33
C LEU A 75 8.59 5.90 41.74
N TRP A 76 9.04 5.13 42.74
CA TRP A 76 9.15 5.60 44.11
C TRP A 76 10.01 6.86 44.20
N ASN A 77 9.47 7.94 44.74
CA ASN A 77 10.05 9.27 44.62
C ASN A 77 9.99 10.06 45.93
N TYR A 78 10.71 11.17 45.97
CA TYR A 78 10.69 12.16 47.05
C TYR A 78 10.62 13.58 46.46
N ILE A 79 10.08 13.70 45.25
CA ILE A 79 9.99 14.97 44.53
C ILE A 79 8.78 15.76 45.02
N GLY A 80 8.92 17.10 45.07
CA GLY A 80 7.88 17.98 45.60
C GLY A 80 6.68 18.22 44.66
N HIS A 81 6.69 17.66 43.46
CA HIS A 81 5.63 17.79 42.46
C HIS A 81 5.68 16.63 41.48
N CYS A 82 4.54 16.23 40.93
CA CYS A 82 4.48 15.21 39.87
C CYS A 82 4.99 15.73 38.53
N LEU A 83 5.43 14.82 37.66
CA LEU A 83 5.86 15.12 36.30
C LEU A 83 4.64 15.40 35.42
N ARG A 84 4.70 16.39 34.54
CA ARG A 84 3.60 16.68 33.61
C ARG A 84 3.49 15.58 32.57
N CYS A 85 2.28 15.13 32.26
CA CYS A 85 2.05 14.17 31.19
C CYS A 85 2.48 14.72 29.82
N GLY A 86 3.09 13.86 29.01
CA GLY A 86 3.43 14.14 27.62
C GLY A 86 2.21 14.40 26.73
N ILE A 87 2.44 15.02 25.58
CA ILE A 87 1.45 15.18 24.51
C ILE A 87 1.93 14.46 23.26
N CYS A 88 1.02 13.83 22.53
CA CYS A 88 1.39 13.18 21.27
C CYS A 88 1.60 14.22 20.17
N GLY A 89 2.72 14.07 19.46
CA GLY A 89 3.15 14.98 18.42
C GLY A 89 2.40 14.80 17.10
N ARG A 90 2.97 15.38 16.04
CA ARG A 90 2.40 15.29 14.69
C ARG A 90 2.43 13.85 14.19
N ASN A 91 1.35 13.44 13.54
CA ASN A 91 1.16 12.07 13.02
C ASN A 91 1.22 10.97 14.09
N GLN A 92 1.01 11.32 15.36
CA GLN A 92 0.87 10.35 16.45
C GLN A 92 -0.57 10.33 16.99
N VAL A 93 -0.90 9.24 17.67
CA VAL A 93 -2.13 9.02 18.43
C VAL A 93 -1.77 8.53 19.83
N VAL A 94 -2.69 8.75 20.77
CA VAL A 94 -2.55 8.23 22.13
C VAL A 94 -2.75 6.71 22.09
N LYS A 95 -1.73 5.96 22.48
CA LYS A 95 -1.78 4.51 22.66
C LYS A 95 -2.21 4.14 24.07
N LYS A 96 -1.69 4.87 25.06
CA LYS A 96 -2.05 4.76 26.48
C LYS A 96 -2.26 6.16 27.03
N GLU A 97 -3.42 6.39 27.66
CA GLU A 97 -3.65 7.65 28.37
C GLU A 97 -2.75 7.77 29.59
N CYS A 98 -2.53 9.02 30.00
CA CYS A 98 -1.78 9.29 31.22
C CYS A 98 -2.60 8.88 32.44
N SER A 99 -1.92 8.31 33.44
CA SER A 99 -2.46 8.03 34.77
C SER A 99 -1.54 8.62 35.82
N ALA A 100 -1.97 8.64 37.09
CA ALA A 100 -1.13 9.16 38.17
C ALA A 100 0.24 8.45 38.25
N ASP A 101 0.32 7.19 37.83
CA ASP A 101 1.50 6.32 37.93
C ASP A 101 2.19 6.05 36.59
N SER A 102 1.71 6.60 35.47
CA SER A 102 2.38 6.38 34.18
C SER A 102 2.13 7.51 33.18
N ASP A 103 3.16 7.85 32.41
CA ASP A 103 3.02 8.85 31.36
C ASP A 103 2.10 8.37 30.23
N ARG A 104 1.60 9.34 29.47
CA ARG A 104 0.97 9.10 28.18
C ARG A 104 1.97 8.44 27.23
N GLN A 105 1.54 7.36 26.58
CA GLN A 105 2.31 6.71 25.52
C GLN A 105 1.69 7.03 24.16
N CYS A 106 2.55 7.40 23.22
CA CYS A 106 2.18 7.80 21.87
C CYS A 106 2.64 6.76 20.85
N GLU A 107 1.89 6.62 19.77
CA GLU A 107 2.19 5.71 18.67
C GLU A 107 1.93 6.41 17.33
N CYS A 108 2.64 6.01 16.28
CA CYS A 108 2.40 6.58 14.96
C CYS A 108 1.02 6.19 14.43
N LYS A 109 0.35 7.15 13.78
CA LYS A 109 -0.91 6.92 13.08
C LYS A 109 -0.76 5.85 12.01
N GLN A 110 -1.87 5.20 11.66
CA GLN A 110 -1.90 4.28 10.51
C GLN A 110 -1.36 4.96 9.25
N GLY A 111 -0.49 4.25 8.52
CA GLY A 111 0.23 4.78 7.35
C GLY A 111 1.52 5.53 7.68
N TYR A 112 1.91 5.58 8.97
CA TYR A 112 3.16 6.15 9.45
C TYR A 112 3.90 5.15 10.33
N PHE A 113 5.20 5.35 10.44
CA PHE A 113 6.05 4.64 11.37
C PHE A 113 7.13 5.58 11.93
N TYR A 114 7.67 5.20 13.08
CA TYR A 114 8.63 6.01 13.80
C TYR A 114 10.03 5.85 13.19
N ARG A 115 10.62 6.94 12.70
CA ARG A 115 12.03 7.00 12.29
C ARG A 115 12.84 7.60 13.43
N GLN A 116 13.74 6.81 13.98
CA GLN A 116 14.63 7.22 15.07
C GLN A 116 15.58 8.35 14.65
N ASP A 117 16.10 8.33 13.41
CA ASP A 117 17.03 9.36 12.90
C ASP A 117 16.48 10.79 12.94
N TYR A 118 15.15 10.91 12.91
CA TYR A 118 14.44 12.18 12.87
C TYR A 118 13.56 12.44 14.11
N ASP A 119 13.53 11.48 15.05
CA ASP A 119 12.65 11.48 16.21
C ASP A 119 11.18 11.83 15.86
N MET A 120 10.67 11.26 14.76
CA MET A 120 9.32 11.59 14.27
C MET A 120 8.65 10.45 13.48
N CYS A 121 7.32 10.50 13.43
CA CYS A 121 6.51 9.62 12.60
C CYS A 121 6.48 10.10 11.15
N VAL A 122 7.05 9.29 10.25
CA VAL A 122 7.08 9.54 8.81
C VAL A 122 6.15 8.58 8.08
N ARG A 123 5.68 8.97 6.90
CA ARG A 123 4.77 8.14 6.09
C ARG A 123 5.49 6.87 5.63
N HIS A 124 4.79 5.74 5.63
CA HIS A 124 5.27 4.49 5.04
C HIS A 124 5.70 4.70 3.58
N SER A 125 6.80 4.06 3.19
CA SER A 125 7.23 4.00 1.80
C SER A 125 6.20 3.28 0.93
N GLU A 126 5.96 3.84 -0.25
CA GLU A 126 5.13 3.20 -1.26
C GLU A 126 5.97 2.30 -2.16
N CYS A 127 5.46 1.11 -2.45
CA CYS A 127 6.08 0.23 -3.43
C CYS A 127 5.73 0.73 -4.84
N PRO A 128 6.73 1.04 -5.68
CA PRO A 128 6.49 1.56 -7.02
C PRO A 128 5.87 0.48 -7.92
N SER A 129 5.24 0.90 -9.02
CA SER A 129 4.75 -0.03 -10.05
C SER A 129 5.87 -0.97 -10.52
N GLY A 130 5.57 -2.27 -10.65
CA GLY A 130 6.56 -3.33 -10.78
C GLY A 130 6.92 -4.02 -9.47
N HIS A 131 6.58 -3.41 -8.33
CA HIS A 131 6.83 -3.92 -6.98
C HIS A 131 5.53 -3.97 -6.18
N GLY A 132 5.45 -4.96 -5.30
CA GLY A 132 4.35 -5.10 -4.36
C GLY A 132 4.86 -5.15 -2.92
N VAL A 133 3.96 -4.92 -1.98
CA VAL A 133 4.23 -5.07 -0.55
C VAL A 133 4.54 -6.53 -0.22
N LEU A 134 5.75 -6.76 0.30
CA LEU A 134 6.16 -8.02 0.92
C LEU A 134 5.73 -8.04 2.38
N THR A 135 6.11 -6.99 3.12
CA THR A 135 5.76 -6.82 4.54
C THR A 135 5.11 -5.46 4.73
N ARG A 136 3.90 -5.46 5.29
CA ARG A 136 3.19 -4.22 5.61
C ARG A 136 3.92 -3.46 6.71
N GLY A 137 3.97 -2.13 6.57
CA GLY A 137 4.50 -1.27 7.63
C GLY A 137 3.68 -1.33 8.91
N THR A 138 4.37 -1.18 10.05
CA THR A 138 3.80 -1.06 11.40
C THR A 138 4.12 0.33 11.96
N PRO A 139 3.65 0.71 13.15
CA PRO A 139 4.05 1.98 13.77
C PRO A 139 5.57 2.09 14.05
N GLU A 140 6.30 0.98 14.08
CA GLU A 140 7.74 0.92 14.34
C GLU A 140 8.57 0.63 13.09
N LYS A 141 7.97 0.02 12.06
CA LYS A 141 8.70 -0.45 10.87
C LYS A 141 8.05 0.04 9.59
N ASP A 142 8.91 0.36 8.63
CA ASP A 142 8.46 0.78 7.31
C ASP A 142 7.92 -0.39 6.47
N THR A 143 7.17 -0.06 5.42
CA THR A 143 6.75 -1.02 4.41
C THR A 143 7.96 -1.55 3.65
N VAL A 144 8.00 -2.86 3.45
CA VAL A 144 9.05 -3.54 2.67
C VAL A 144 8.47 -3.97 1.33
N CYS A 145 9.14 -3.58 0.26
CA CYS A 145 8.75 -3.86 -1.12
C CYS A 145 9.57 -4.99 -1.73
N GLN A 146 8.94 -5.76 -2.61
CA GLN A 146 9.58 -6.77 -3.45
C GLN A 146 9.20 -6.58 -4.90
N ALA A 147 10.11 -6.94 -5.82
CA ALA A 147 9.80 -7.00 -7.24
C ALA A 147 8.75 -8.10 -7.48
N CYS A 148 7.79 -7.84 -8.38
CA CYS A 148 6.80 -8.84 -8.74
C CYS A 148 7.46 -9.99 -9.52
N SER A 149 7.16 -11.24 -9.13
CA SER A 149 7.66 -12.45 -9.78
C SER A 149 6.95 -12.72 -11.10
N GLU A 150 7.47 -13.65 -11.90
CA GLU A 150 6.79 -14.08 -13.13
C GLU A 150 5.35 -14.53 -12.84
N GLY A 151 4.42 -14.13 -13.72
CA GLY A 151 2.99 -14.35 -13.55
C GLY A 151 2.29 -13.32 -12.64
N THR A 152 3.02 -12.36 -12.07
CA THR A 152 2.44 -11.32 -11.20
C THR A 152 2.81 -9.89 -11.60
N PHE A 153 2.01 -8.91 -11.17
CA PHE A 153 2.23 -7.50 -11.46
C PHE A 153 1.72 -6.54 -10.38
N SER A 154 2.18 -5.30 -10.44
CA SER A 154 1.65 -4.16 -9.68
C SER A 154 1.63 -2.91 -10.56
N ASP A 155 0.43 -2.38 -10.79
CA ASP A 155 0.14 -1.28 -11.72
C ASP A 155 0.12 0.11 -11.08
N ILE A 156 0.29 0.18 -9.76
CA ILE A 156 0.21 1.41 -8.99
C ILE A 156 1.37 1.55 -8.00
N SER A 157 1.59 2.77 -7.52
CA SER A 157 2.41 3.03 -6.34
C SER A 157 1.54 2.83 -5.10
N SER A 158 1.93 1.94 -4.18
CA SER A 158 1.15 1.68 -2.97
C SER A 158 1.98 1.15 -1.81
N ALA A 159 1.73 1.67 -0.60
CA ALA A 159 2.27 1.13 0.64
C ALA A 159 1.49 -0.09 1.18
N GLN A 160 0.46 -0.56 0.46
CA GLN A 160 -0.47 -1.59 0.96
C GLN A 160 -0.68 -2.78 0.02
N GLN A 161 -0.63 -2.55 -1.29
CA GLN A 161 -0.95 -3.59 -2.28
C GLN A 161 0.25 -4.51 -2.55
N SER A 162 0.02 -5.82 -2.42
CA SER A 162 0.93 -6.86 -2.90
C SER A 162 0.76 -7.09 -4.41
N CYS A 163 1.69 -7.82 -5.03
CA CYS A 163 1.60 -8.17 -6.44
C CYS A 163 0.34 -9.01 -6.73
N LYS A 164 -0.36 -8.68 -7.80
CA LYS A 164 -1.56 -9.35 -8.29
C LYS A 164 -1.18 -10.40 -9.33
N GLN A 165 -1.92 -11.49 -9.40
CA GLN A 165 -1.74 -12.51 -10.45
C GLN A 165 -2.19 -11.97 -11.81
N HIS A 166 -1.51 -12.36 -12.88
CA HIS A 166 -1.94 -12.08 -14.25
C HIS A 166 -3.23 -12.83 -14.58
N LYS A 167 -4.13 -12.21 -15.34
CA LYS A 167 -5.30 -12.90 -15.88
C LYS A 167 -4.90 -13.93 -16.94
N SER A 168 -5.58 -15.08 -16.91
CA SER A 168 -5.44 -16.14 -17.91
C SER A 168 -6.48 -15.93 -19.02
N CYS A 169 -6.01 -15.64 -20.24
CA CYS A 169 -6.92 -15.45 -21.37
C CYS A 169 -7.60 -16.76 -21.82
N SER A 170 -6.88 -17.89 -21.70
CA SER A 170 -7.36 -19.20 -22.14
C SER A 170 -8.59 -19.67 -21.38
N ASP A 171 -8.65 -19.41 -20.07
CA ASP A 171 -9.75 -19.85 -19.21
C ASP A 171 -11.07 -19.14 -19.56
N ALA A 172 -10.98 -17.95 -20.16
CA ALA A 172 -12.11 -17.17 -20.65
C ALA A 172 -12.41 -17.40 -22.15
N GLY A 173 -11.69 -18.32 -22.82
CA GLY A 173 -11.80 -18.53 -24.26
C GLY A 173 -11.29 -17.34 -25.11
N LEU A 174 -10.55 -16.42 -24.50
CA LEU A 174 -10.01 -15.22 -25.14
C LEU A 174 -8.60 -15.47 -25.67
N GLN A 175 -8.17 -14.65 -26.63
CA GLN A 175 -6.84 -14.72 -27.21
C GLN A 175 -5.89 -13.76 -26.49
N LEU A 176 -4.75 -14.25 -26.01
CA LEU A 176 -3.68 -13.39 -25.49
C LEU A 176 -3.12 -12.53 -26.64
N VAL A 177 -3.18 -11.20 -26.49
CA VAL A 177 -2.65 -10.24 -27.47
C VAL A 177 -1.47 -9.43 -26.93
N LEU A 178 -1.32 -9.37 -25.61
CA LEU A 178 -0.15 -8.79 -24.97
C LEU A 178 0.18 -9.58 -23.70
N LYS A 179 1.37 -10.17 -23.62
CA LYS A 179 1.86 -10.83 -22.41
C LYS A 179 2.01 -9.78 -21.29
N GLY A 180 1.51 -10.09 -20.10
CA GLY A 180 1.70 -9.28 -18.90
C GLY A 180 3.18 -9.12 -18.53
N SER A 181 3.47 -8.08 -17.76
CA SER A 181 4.80 -7.84 -17.18
C SER A 181 4.68 -7.53 -15.70
N THR A 182 5.77 -7.15 -15.03
CA THR A 182 5.73 -6.81 -13.61
C THR A 182 4.87 -5.59 -13.29
N TRP A 183 4.55 -4.74 -14.28
CA TRP A 183 3.82 -3.48 -14.07
C TRP A 183 2.45 -3.42 -14.76
N HIS A 184 2.08 -4.40 -15.57
CA HIS A 184 0.74 -4.46 -16.17
C HIS A 184 0.27 -5.91 -16.32
N ASP A 185 -1.05 -6.07 -16.32
CA ASP A 185 -1.68 -7.35 -16.58
C ASP A 185 -1.53 -7.79 -18.04
N SER A 186 -1.72 -9.08 -18.30
CA SER A 186 -1.91 -9.60 -19.65
C SER A 186 -3.12 -8.96 -20.31
N VAL A 187 -3.09 -8.71 -21.62
CA VAL A 187 -4.25 -8.17 -22.36
C VAL A 187 -4.81 -9.27 -23.25
N CYS A 188 -6.13 -9.45 -23.16
CA CYS A 188 -6.86 -10.50 -23.86
C CYS A 188 -7.82 -9.89 -24.87
N ALA A 189 -7.98 -10.52 -26.02
CA ALA A 189 -8.88 -10.11 -27.07
C ALA A 189 -9.95 -11.16 -27.35
N ASN A 190 -11.17 -10.68 -27.60
CA ASN A 190 -12.22 -11.49 -28.19
C ASN A 190 -12.08 -11.41 -29.72
N CYS A 191 -11.60 -12.49 -30.35
CA CYS A 191 -11.42 -12.52 -31.80
C CYS A 191 -12.76 -12.48 -32.59
N GLY A 192 -13.91 -12.69 -31.94
CA GLY A 192 -15.21 -12.48 -32.56
C GLY A 192 -15.58 -11.00 -32.75
N GLU A 193 -14.91 -10.10 -32.02
CA GLU A 193 -15.13 -8.66 -32.10
C GLU A 193 -14.03 -7.99 -32.92
N ARG A 194 -14.41 -7.26 -33.98
CA ARG A 194 -13.48 -6.50 -34.82
C ARG A 194 -13.14 -5.15 -34.18
N LYS A 195 -12.44 -5.20 -33.04
CA LYS A 195 -11.91 -4.01 -32.33
C LYS A 195 -10.51 -3.65 -32.82
N ASP A 196 -10.22 -2.36 -32.82
CA ASP A 196 -8.90 -1.82 -33.13
C ASP A 196 -7.89 -2.17 -32.02
N GLY A 197 -6.61 -2.34 -32.35
CA GLY A 197 -5.56 -2.65 -31.38
C GLY A 197 -5.45 -1.59 -30.27
N ALA A 198 -5.75 -0.34 -30.61
CA ALA A 198 -5.74 0.77 -29.67
C ALA A 198 -6.83 0.64 -28.58
N GLU A 199 -7.95 -0.05 -28.84
CA GLU A 199 -8.96 -0.32 -27.82
C GLU A 199 -8.42 -1.23 -26.71
N TYR A 200 -7.64 -2.25 -27.08
CA TYR A 200 -6.98 -3.15 -26.13
C TYR A 200 -5.82 -2.45 -25.40
N LEU A 201 -5.12 -1.54 -26.08
CA LEU A 201 -4.03 -0.78 -25.46
C LEU A 201 -4.51 0.08 -24.27
N LYS A 202 -5.77 0.54 -24.29
CA LYS A 202 -6.36 1.33 -23.18
C LYS A 202 -6.17 0.68 -21.81
N GLU A 203 -6.21 -0.65 -21.75
CA GLU A 203 -6.04 -1.41 -20.49
C GLU A 203 -4.70 -1.14 -19.80
N ILE A 204 -3.64 -0.84 -20.56
CA ILE A 204 -2.30 -0.67 -19.98
C ILE A 204 -1.84 0.79 -19.87
N ILE A 205 -2.52 1.74 -20.53
CA ILE A 205 -2.06 3.14 -20.59
C ILE A 205 -1.95 3.78 -19.20
N PRO A 206 -2.93 3.63 -18.27
CA PRO A 206 -2.78 4.13 -16.91
C PRO A 206 -1.55 3.57 -16.20
N ALA A 207 -1.36 2.25 -16.24
CA ALA A 207 -0.21 1.58 -15.63
C ALA A 207 1.12 2.00 -16.28
N PHE A 208 1.12 2.22 -17.59
CA PHE A 208 2.27 2.66 -18.36
C PHE A 208 2.82 4.01 -17.86
N PHE A 209 1.94 4.99 -17.63
CA PHE A 209 2.35 6.30 -17.11
C PHE A 209 2.76 6.26 -15.63
N ASN A 210 2.18 5.37 -14.82
CA ASN A 210 2.64 5.12 -13.46
C ASN A 210 4.05 4.54 -13.43
N HIS A 211 4.31 3.52 -14.27
CA HIS A 211 5.58 2.82 -14.29
C HIS A 211 6.74 3.69 -14.82
N HIS A 212 6.51 4.46 -15.87
CA HIS A 212 7.56 5.26 -16.51
C HIS A 212 7.84 6.60 -15.83
N GLN A 213 7.22 6.87 -14.67
CA GLN A 213 7.48 7.99 -13.74
C GLN A 213 7.99 9.26 -14.42
N MET A 214 7.19 9.82 -15.33
CA MET A 214 7.62 11.01 -16.04
C MET A 214 7.64 12.25 -15.14
N ASP A 215 8.58 13.15 -15.43
CA ASP A 215 8.59 14.50 -14.85
C ASP A 215 7.21 15.17 -14.96
N VAL A 216 6.75 15.77 -13.86
CA VAL A 216 5.41 16.36 -13.75
C VAL A 216 5.18 17.44 -14.83
N LYS A 217 6.20 18.20 -15.23
CA LYS A 217 6.06 19.22 -16.29
C LYS A 217 5.86 18.56 -17.66
N ARG A 218 6.51 17.42 -17.92
CA ARG A 218 6.25 16.62 -19.13
C ARG A 218 4.83 16.05 -19.11
N LEU A 219 4.39 15.50 -17.99
CA LEU A 219 3.05 14.93 -17.85
C LEU A 219 1.96 16.00 -18.05
N ARG A 220 2.12 17.19 -17.48
CA ARG A 220 1.24 18.36 -17.75
C ARG A 220 1.15 18.69 -19.23
N ARG A 221 2.29 18.72 -19.93
CA ARG A 221 2.33 18.98 -21.38
C ARG A 221 1.64 17.89 -22.19
N ILE A 222 1.69 16.62 -21.77
CA ILE A 222 0.91 15.55 -22.42
C ILE A 222 -0.57 15.79 -22.21
N VAL A 223 -1.02 15.92 -20.96
CA VAL A 223 -2.44 16.11 -20.61
C VAL A 223 -3.03 17.29 -21.38
N HIS A 224 -2.29 18.38 -21.51
CA HIS A 224 -2.72 19.56 -22.25
C HIS A 224 -2.86 19.32 -23.77
N ARG A 225 -2.09 18.40 -24.34
CA ARG A 225 -2.11 18.03 -25.77
C ARG A 225 -3.06 16.88 -26.08
N LEU A 226 -3.67 16.25 -25.08
CA LEU A 226 -4.65 15.19 -25.29
C LEU A 226 -5.88 15.76 -26.03
N PRO A 227 -6.32 15.14 -27.13
CA PRO A 227 -7.52 15.58 -27.84
C PRO A 227 -8.74 15.49 -26.92
N SER A 228 -9.44 16.61 -26.71
CA SER A 228 -10.72 16.66 -25.98
C SER A 228 -11.89 16.62 -26.94
N ALA A 229 -12.96 15.89 -26.59
CA ALA A 229 -14.22 15.89 -27.33
C ALA A 229 -15.00 17.21 -27.22
N GLY A 230 -14.62 18.10 -26.30
CA GLY A 230 -15.23 19.43 -26.12
C GLY A 230 -14.17 20.48 -25.85
N GLY A 231 -14.17 21.56 -26.64
CA GLY A 231 -13.21 22.66 -26.57
C GLY A 231 -13.33 23.51 -25.30
N LYS A 232 -12.86 22.99 -24.17
CA LYS A 232 -12.54 23.82 -22.99
C LYS A 232 -11.03 24.04 -22.89
N THR A 233 -10.69 25.32 -22.80
CA THR A 233 -9.35 25.90 -22.70
C THR A 233 -8.65 25.57 -21.37
N PRO A 234 -7.32 25.77 -21.30
CA PRO A 234 -6.41 25.05 -20.41
C PRO A 234 -5.92 25.94 -19.26
N GLY A 235 -6.87 26.42 -18.43
CA GLY A 235 -6.54 27.28 -17.29
C GLY A 235 -6.08 26.52 -16.04
N GLU A 236 -6.61 25.30 -15.80
CA GLU A 236 -6.44 24.59 -14.53
C GLU A 236 -5.27 23.58 -14.47
N THR A 237 -4.47 23.44 -15.53
CA THR A 237 -3.48 22.34 -15.60
C THR A 237 -2.13 22.68 -14.98
N LEU A 238 -1.86 23.97 -14.69
CA LEU A 238 -0.54 24.44 -14.24
C LEU A 238 -0.20 24.04 -12.79
N GLU A 239 -1.19 23.87 -11.92
CA GLU A 239 -0.97 23.57 -10.50
C GLU A 239 -1.10 22.09 -10.13
N LEU A 240 -1.54 21.22 -11.05
CA LEU A 240 -1.87 19.84 -10.73
C LEU A 240 -0.64 19.02 -10.33
N ASN A 241 -0.78 18.21 -9.28
CA ASN A 241 0.21 17.22 -8.87
C ASN A 241 0.15 15.96 -9.75
N PHE A 242 1.09 15.03 -9.52
CA PHE A 242 1.18 13.80 -10.31
C PHE A 242 -0.11 12.97 -10.24
N SER A 243 -0.72 12.83 -9.05
CA SER A 243 -1.93 12.03 -8.85
C SER A 243 -3.12 12.59 -9.63
N GLU A 244 -3.29 13.92 -9.62
CA GLU A 244 -4.35 14.60 -10.38
C GLU A 244 -4.15 14.49 -11.89
N LEU A 245 -2.91 14.61 -12.36
CA LEU A 245 -2.58 14.44 -13.77
C LEU A 245 -2.80 13.00 -14.24
N HIS A 246 -2.41 12.02 -13.42
CA HIS A 246 -2.64 10.62 -13.69
C HIS A 246 -4.14 10.30 -13.74
N ALA A 247 -4.94 10.85 -12.81
CA ALA A 247 -6.40 10.72 -12.84
C ALA A 247 -7.01 11.32 -14.13
N ARG A 248 -6.51 12.46 -14.61
CA ARG A 248 -6.95 13.04 -15.90
C ARG A 248 -6.63 12.14 -17.08
N ILE A 249 -5.46 11.50 -17.09
CA ILE A 249 -5.10 10.51 -18.11
C ILE A 249 -6.05 9.32 -18.06
N CYS A 250 -6.31 8.76 -16.87
CA CYS A 250 -7.24 7.65 -16.71
C CYS A 250 -8.64 7.99 -17.24
N ASN A 251 -9.15 9.17 -16.88
CA ASN A 251 -10.45 9.64 -17.34
C ASN A 251 -10.48 9.84 -18.87
N TRP A 252 -9.44 10.42 -19.45
CA TRP A 252 -9.34 10.58 -20.90
C TRP A 252 -9.28 9.23 -21.62
N VAL A 253 -8.45 8.28 -21.16
CA VAL A 253 -8.34 6.92 -21.74
C VAL A 253 -9.70 6.21 -21.76
N SER A 254 -10.51 6.38 -20.70
CA SER A 254 -11.82 5.73 -20.59
C SER A 254 -12.83 6.19 -21.66
N SER A 255 -12.71 7.42 -22.17
CA SER A 255 -13.64 8.01 -23.14
C SER A 255 -13.01 8.27 -24.53
N ALA A 256 -11.70 8.12 -24.68
CA ALA A 256 -10.99 8.35 -25.92
C ALA A 256 -11.38 7.34 -27.02
N THR A 257 -11.36 7.75 -28.27
CA THR A 257 -11.54 6.85 -29.42
C THR A 257 -10.25 6.10 -29.76
N ALA A 258 -10.34 4.96 -30.47
CA ALA A 258 -9.17 4.24 -30.98
C ALA A 258 -8.19 5.16 -31.71
N ALA A 259 -8.68 6.04 -32.60
CA ALA A 259 -7.84 6.99 -33.33
C ALA A 259 -7.11 7.98 -32.41
N GLN A 260 -7.75 8.43 -31.33
CA GLN A 260 -7.10 9.29 -30.33
C GLN A 260 -6.02 8.55 -29.55
N ILE A 261 -6.25 7.28 -29.21
CA ILE A 261 -5.24 6.43 -28.56
C ILE A 261 -4.05 6.16 -29.49
N GLN A 262 -4.29 5.92 -30.79
CA GLN A 262 -3.21 5.73 -31.77
C GLN A 262 -2.28 6.95 -31.89
N GLN A 263 -2.78 8.16 -31.65
CA GLN A 263 -1.98 9.40 -31.66
C GLN A 263 -1.17 9.61 -30.37
N LEU A 264 -1.45 8.88 -29.30
CA LEU A 264 -0.83 9.10 -27.99
C LEU A 264 0.70 8.93 -27.99
N PRO A 265 1.30 7.90 -28.63
CA PRO A 265 2.76 7.77 -28.70
C PRO A 265 3.42 9.01 -29.34
N ASP A 266 2.84 9.57 -30.39
CA ASP A 266 3.35 10.77 -31.05
C ASP A 266 3.22 12.01 -30.16
N ILE A 267 2.14 12.12 -29.39
CA ILE A 267 1.99 13.19 -28.39
C ILE A 267 3.10 13.09 -27.33
N VAL A 268 3.41 11.87 -26.86
CA VAL A 268 4.50 11.63 -25.90
C VAL A 268 5.87 11.99 -26.50
N ASN A 269 6.10 11.65 -27.76
CA ASN A 269 7.32 12.02 -28.48
C ASN A 269 7.47 13.55 -28.60
N LYS A 270 6.41 14.25 -29.00
CA LYS A 270 6.40 15.72 -29.21
C LYS A 270 6.66 16.52 -27.93
N VAL A 271 6.46 15.96 -26.74
CA VAL A 271 6.81 16.63 -25.47
C VAL A 271 8.27 16.39 -25.03
N GLY A 272 9.06 15.68 -25.84
CA GLY A 272 10.46 15.35 -25.57
C GLY A 272 10.65 14.12 -24.69
N ALA A 273 9.67 13.22 -24.64
CA ALA A 273 9.76 11.93 -23.96
C ALA A 273 9.90 10.77 -24.97
N THR A 274 10.80 10.91 -25.94
CA THR A 274 10.90 10.02 -27.11
C THR A 274 11.03 8.54 -26.76
N SER A 275 11.94 8.18 -25.85
CA SER A 275 12.10 6.78 -25.41
C SER A 275 10.81 6.20 -24.79
N VAL A 276 10.01 7.02 -24.12
CA VAL A 276 8.73 6.59 -23.54
C VAL A 276 7.69 6.43 -24.64
N GLY A 277 7.60 7.36 -25.60
CA GLY A 277 6.67 7.24 -26.72
C GLY A 277 6.98 6.03 -27.60
N GLU A 278 8.26 5.75 -27.89
CA GLU A 278 8.69 4.55 -28.62
C GLU A 278 8.29 3.25 -27.90
N LYS A 279 8.44 3.17 -26.56
CA LYS A 279 7.98 2.02 -25.77
C LYS A 279 6.48 1.83 -25.86
N LEU A 280 5.71 2.91 -25.82
CA LEU A 280 4.25 2.85 -25.95
C LEU A 280 3.84 2.40 -27.35
N GLN A 281 4.49 2.92 -28.38
CA GLN A 281 4.27 2.52 -29.77
C GLN A 281 4.62 1.06 -30.01
N SER A 282 5.72 0.57 -29.44
CA SER A 282 6.10 -0.84 -29.50
C SER A 282 5.04 -1.75 -28.89
N LYS A 283 4.42 -1.35 -27.77
CA LYS A 283 3.30 -2.08 -27.16
C LYS A 283 2.06 -2.10 -28.05
N LEU A 284 1.70 -0.97 -28.66
CA LEU A 284 0.60 -0.91 -29.63
C LEU A 284 0.85 -1.85 -30.81
N HIS A 285 2.04 -1.77 -31.40
CA HIS A 285 2.43 -2.63 -32.52
C HIS A 285 2.41 -4.12 -32.14
N GLN A 286 2.85 -4.46 -30.93
CA GLN A 286 2.79 -5.83 -30.43
C GLN A 286 1.35 -6.34 -30.37
N VAL A 287 0.42 -5.53 -29.85
CA VAL A 287 -1.01 -5.87 -29.80
C VAL A 287 -1.58 -6.09 -31.20
N GLU A 288 -1.36 -5.14 -32.12
CA GLU A 288 -1.85 -5.22 -33.50
C GLU A 288 -1.29 -6.43 -34.25
N LYS A 289 -0.01 -6.74 -34.06
CA LYS A 289 0.64 -7.92 -34.63
C LYS A 289 -0.03 -9.20 -34.14
N HIS A 290 -0.23 -9.36 -32.82
CA HIS A 290 -0.85 -10.58 -32.27
C HIS A 290 -2.32 -10.70 -32.65
N LEU A 291 -3.06 -9.60 -32.76
CA LEU A 291 -4.42 -9.60 -33.30
C LEU A 291 -4.44 -10.11 -34.74
N ARG A 292 -3.53 -9.61 -35.60
CA ARG A 292 -3.44 -10.06 -36.99
C ARG A 292 -3.06 -11.54 -37.10
N GLU A 293 -2.09 -12.00 -36.32
CA GLU A 293 -1.60 -13.38 -36.39
C GLU A 293 -2.59 -14.37 -35.75
N SER A 294 -3.07 -14.07 -34.55
CA SER A 294 -3.85 -15.01 -33.74
C SER A 294 -5.35 -14.95 -33.99
N CYS A 295 -5.93 -13.78 -34.29
CA CYS A 295 -7.36 -13.66 -34.57
C CYS A 295 -7.70 -13.83 -36.06
N ARG A 296 -6.89 -13.31 -36.98
CA ARG A 296 -7.17 -13.46 -38.43
C ARG A 296 -7.04 -14.92 -38.90
N SER A 297 -6.14 -15.71 -38.30
CA SER A 297 -6.02 -17.15 -38.55
C SER A 297 -7.27 -17.94 -38.15
N LYS A 298 -7.97 -17.53 -37.08
CA LYS A 298 -9.24 -18.16 -36.65
C LYS A 298 -10.41 -17.84 -37.59
N ILE A 299 -10.45 -16.63 -38.17
CA ILE A 299 -11.49 -16.25 -39.13
C ILE A 299 -11.36 -17.09 -40.42
N VAL A 300 -10.15 -17.25 -40.96
CA VAL A 300 -9.92 -18.06 -42.17
C VAL A 300 -10.26 -19.54 -41.95
N LYS A 301 -9.96 -20.08 -40.76
CA LYS A 301 -10.33 -21.46 -40.39
C LYS A 301 -11.83 -21.66 -40.20
N ASN A 302 -12.54 -20.69 -39.61
CA ASN A 302 -13.99 -20.80 -39.41
C ASN A 302 -14.77 -20.66 -40.73
N TYR A 303 -14.33 -19.80 -41.65
CA TYR A 303 -14.93 -19.72 -42.99
C TYR A 303 -14.74 -21.01 -43.80
N THR A 304 -13.56 -21.64 -43.69
CA THR A 304 -13.29 -22.90 -44.39
C THR A 304 -14.02 -24.11 -43.79
N THR A 305 -14.37 -24.11 -42.51
CA THR A 305 -15.15 -25.22 -41.92
C THR A 305 -16.67 -25.05 -42.01
N SER A 306 -17.20 -23.83 -42.04
CA SER A 306 -18.66 -23.61 -42.08
C SER A 306 -19.29 -23.73 -43.48
N GLU A 307 -18.56 -23.40 -44.55
CA GLU A 307 -19.09 -23.45 -45.92
C GLU A 307 -18.78 -24.77 -46.64
N VAL A 308 -17.74 -25.50 -46.23
CA VAL A 308 -17.32 -26.76 -46.88
C VAL A 308 -18.21 -27.94 -46.49
N SER A 309 -18.89 -27.89 -45.35
CA SER A 309 -19.82 -28.93 -44.87
C SER A 309 -21.15 -29.02 -45.64
N GLY A 310 -21.40 -28.10 -46.60
CA GLY A 310 -22.63 -28.06 -47.41
C GLY A 310 -22.44 -28.09 -48.92
N LEU A 311 -21.20 -28.17 -49.42
CA LEU A 311 -20.89 -28.07 -50.85
C LEU A 311 -20.53 -29.42 -51.46
N THR A 312 -21.04 -29.69 -52.67
CA THR A 312 -20.69 -30.89 -53.45
C THR A 312 -19.21 -30.83 -53.86
N PRO A 313 -18.55 -31.99 -54.10
CA PRO A 313 -17.09 -32.06 -54.32
C PRO A 313 -16.57 -31.15 -55.45
N GLY A 314 -17.39 -30.86 -56.46
CA GLY A 314 -17.03 -29.97 -57.57
C GLY A 314 -17.03 -28.48 -57.21
N MET A 315 -17.80 -28.05 -56.20
CA MET A 315 -17.88 -26.64 -55.79
C MET A 315 -16.82 -26.27 -54.76
N GLN A 316 -16.28 -27.26 -54.02
CA GLN A 316 -15.18 -27.04 -53.07
C GLN A 316 -13.90 -26.51 -53.77
N TRP A 317 -13.60 -26.98 -54.99
CA TRP A 317 -12.43 -26.53 -55.74
C TRP A 317 -12.53 -25.08 -56.21
N LEU A 318 -13.71 -24.66 -56.68
CA LEU A 318 -13.93 -23.26 -57.11
C LEU A 318 -13.88 -22.31 -55.91
N PHE A 319 -14.47 -22.69 -54.77
CA PHE A 319 -14.49 -21.87 -53.57
C PHE A 319 -13.09 -21.67 -52.98
N LEU A 320 -12.28 -22.74 -52.93
CA LEU A 320 -10.88 -22.66 -52.53
C LEU A 320 -10.06 -21.80 -53.51
N PHE A 321 -10.30 -21.92 -54.82
CA PHE A 321 -9.60 -21.12 -55.83
C PHE A 321 -9.89 -19.61 -55.70
N PHE A 322 -11.16 -19.23 -55.49
CA PHE A 322 -11.55 -17.83 -55.26
C PHE A 322 -10.96 -17.26 -53.97
N ILE A 323 -10.96 -18.02 -52.87
CA ILE A 323 -10.36 -17.57 -51.61
C ILE A 323 -8.84 -17.40 -51.76
N THR A 324 -8.14 -18.33 -52.41
CA THR A 324 -6.70 -18.17 -52.66
C THR A 324 -6.41 -16.97 -53.56
N PHE A 325 -7.22 -16.72 -54.60
CA PHE A 325 -7.02 -15.60 -55.51
C PHE A 325 -7.27 -14.23 -54.86
N TYR A 326 -8.23 -14.16 -53.94
CA TYR A 326 -8.57 -12.93 -53.20
C TYR A 326 -7.61 -12.65 -52.04
N ILE A 327 -7.03 -13.68 -51.42
CA ILE A 327 -6.03 -13.52 -50.34
C ILE A 327 -4.62 -13.21 -50.89
N LEU A 328 -4.27 -13.68 -52.10
CA LEU A 328 -2.98 -13.39 -52.73
C LEU A 328 -2.89 -12.01 -53.43
N ASN A 329 -4.00 -11.28 -53.55
CA ASN A 329 -4.07 -9.94 -54.19
C ASN A 329 -4.37 -8.79 -53.21
N ILE A 330 -4.23 -9.00 -51.89
CA ILE A 330 -4.34 -7.97 -50.83
C ILE A 330 -3.10 -8.06 -49.94
#